data_AF-A0A3B9H0A3-F1
#
_entry.id   AF-A0A3B9H0A3-F1
#
_cell.length_a   1.000
_cell.length_b   1.000
_cell.length_c   1.000
_cell.angle_alpha   90.00
_cell.angle_beta   90.00
_cell.angle_gamma   90.00
#
_symmetry.space_group_name_H-M   'P 1'
#
loop_
_entity.id
_entity.type
_entity.pdbx_description
1 polymer ?
#
loop_
_entity_poly.entity_id
_entity_poly.type
_entity_poly.pdbx_seq_one_letter_code
_entity_poly.pdbx_strand_id
1 'polypeptide(L)' 'TLSGITVGSRRMQEDMIDALEANGIKPVIDSTFPLDKIADAFAHQASQKHFGKIVLTV' A
#
# COMPACT_ATOMS: atom_id res chain seq x y z
N THR A 1 23.05 -12.03 13.27
CA THR A 1 21.86 -12.89 13.17
C THR A 1 20.99 -12.39 12.03
N LEU A 2 20.29 -13.26 11.31
CA LEU A 2 19.32 -12.89 10.27
C LEU A 2 17.93 -13.30 10.76
N SER A 3 16.96 -12.40 10.66
CA SER A 3 15.56 -12.66 11.00
C SER A 3 14.67 -12.15 9.88
N GLY A 4 13.75 -12.99 9.41
CA GLY A 4 12.73 -12.59 8.44
C GLY A 4 11.56 -11.89 9.12
N ILE A 5 11.02 -10.85 8.49
CA ILE A 5 9.79 -10.17 8.92
C ILE A 5 8.79 -10.22 7.77
N THR A 6 7.51 -10.46 8.07
CA THR A 6 6.43 -10.50 7.06
C THR A 6 5.45 -9.36 7.27
N VAL A 7 4.89 -9.21 8.48
CA VAL A 7 4.09 -8.06 8.94
C VAL A 7 4.22 -7.87 10.46
N GLY A 8 3.78 -6.72 10.98
CA GLY A 8 3.73 -6.43 12.42
C GLY A 8 2.43 -6.90 13.10
N SER A 9 2.41 -6.87 14.44
CA SER A 9 1.17 -7.07 15.21
C SER A 9 0.20 -5.90 15.02
N ARG A 10 -1.07 -6.08 15.41
CA ARG A 10 -2.05 -4.98 15.42
C ARG A 10 -1.54 -3.76 16.19
N ARG A 11 -0.91 -3.96 17.35
CA ARG A 11 -0.34 -2.87 18.14
C ARG A 11 0.73 -2.10 17.37
N MET A 12 1.63 -2.82 16.69
CA MET A 12 2.66 -2.22 15.84
C MET A 12 2.05 -1.43 14.67
N GLN A 13 0.93 -1.90 14.11
CA GLN A 13 0.21 -1.19 13.05
C GLN A 13 -0.41 0.11 13.57
N GLU A 14 -1.04 0.10 14.74
CA GLU A 14 -1.61 1.29 15.39
C GLU A 14 -0.50 2.32 15.67
N ASP A 15 0.62 1.88 16.27
CA ASP A 15 1.78 2.74 16.54
C ASP A 15 2.37 3.33 15.24
N MET A 16 2.39 2.55 14.15
CA MET A 16 2.83 3.04 12.83
C MET A 16 1.88 4.11 12.29
N ILE A 17 0.56 3.93 12.40
CA ILE A 17 -0.44 4.90 11.93
C ILE A 17 -0.28 6.23 12.68
N ASP A 18 -0.16 6.20 14.01
CA ASP A 18 0.03 7.40 14.83
C ASP A 18 1.30 8.16 14.40
N ALA A 19 2.39 7.44 14.14
CA ALA A 19 3.62 8.03 13.65
C ALA A 19 3.48 8.65 12.25
N LEU A 20 2.75 8.00 11.33
CA LEU A 20 2.51 8.54 9.98
C LEU A 20 1.73 9.86 10.05
N GLU A 21 0.66 9.91 10.84
CA GLU A 21 -0.18 11.10 10.97
C GLU A 21 0.57 12.26 11.65
N ALA A 22 1.32 11.98 12.73
CA ALA A 22 2.10 13.00 13.44
C ALA A 22 3.18 13.66 12.55
N ASN A 23 3.66 12.95 11.52
CA ASN A 23 4.70 13.42 10.62
C ASN A 23 4.17 13.81 9.22
N GLY A 24 2.86 13.75 8.98
CA GLY A 24 2.26 14.05 7.68
C GLY A 24 2.73 13.12 6.55
N ILE A 25 3.17 11.91 6.87
CA ILE A 25 3.65 10.94 5.88
C ILE A 25 2.43 10.30 5.22
N LYS A 26 2.33 10.44 3.89
CA LYS A 26 1.27 9.84 3.09
C LYS A 26 1.86 8.91 2.04
N PRO A 27 1.21 7.78 1.72
CA PRO A 27 1.67 6.90 0.65
C PRO A 27 1.57 7.62 -0.70
N VAL A 28 2.56 7.40 -1.56
CA VAL A 28 2.46 7.81 -2.96
C VAL A 28 1.48 6.86 -3.66
N ILE A 29 0.35 7.42 -4.11
CA ILE A 29 -0.63 6.70 -4.93
C ILE A 29 -0.25 6.91 -6.39
N ASP A 30 0.07 5.81 -7.07
CA ASP A 30 0.43 5.79 -8.48
C ASP A 30 -0.82 5.86 -9.37
N SER A 31 -1.76 4.96 -9.10
CA SER A 31 -2.91 4.70 -9.95
C SER A 31 -4.10 4.28 -9.11
N THR A 32 -5.30 4.66 -9.56
CA THR A 32 -6.57 4.29 -8.93
C THR A 32 -7.49 3.67 -9.96
N PHE A 33 -8.07 2.52 -9.62
CA PHE A 33 -9.03 1.80 -10.46
C PHE A 33 -10.33 1.60 -9.68
N PRO A 34 -11.51 1.63 -10.31
CA PRO A 34 -12.73 1.15 -9.66
C PRO A 34 -12.67 -0.36 -9.45
N LEU A 35 -13.34 -0.86 -8.41
CA LEU A 35 -13.31 -2.29 -8.03
C LEU A 35 -13.75 -3.22 -9.17
N ASP A 36 -14.68 -2.79 -10.02
CA ASP A 36 -15.13 -3.53 -11.21
C ASP A 36 -14.06 -3.64 -12.31
N LYS A 37 -12.97 -2.87 -12.21
CA LYS A 37 -11.79 -2.90 -13.07
C LYS A 37 -10.56 -3.50 -12.39
N ILE A 38 -10.74 -4.35 -11.37
CA ILE A 38 -9.64 -4.99 -10.65
C ILE A 38 -8.69 -5.79 -11.55
N ALA A 39 -9.20 -6.39 -12.64
CA ALA A 39 -8.37 -7.11 -13.61
C ALA A 39 -7.35 -6.17 -14.29
N ASP A 40 -7.77 -4.95 -14.65
CA ASP A 40 -6.91 -3.95 -15.26
C ASP A 40 -5.87 -3.44 -14.25
N ALA A 41 -6.26 -3.28 -12.97
CA ALA A 41 -5.35 -2.92 -11.89
C ALA A 41 -4.21 -3.96 -11.70
N PHE A 42 -4.54 -5.26 -11.74
CA PHE A 42 -3.53 -6.32 -11.69
C PHE A 42 -2.65 -6.36 -12.94
N ALA A 43 -3.22 -6.13 -14.13
CA ALA A 43 -2.42 -6.03 -15.35
C ALA A 43 -1.41 -4.87 -15.29
N HIS A 44 -1.81 -3.71 -14.75
CA HIS A 44 -0.92 -2.58 -14.48
C HIS A 44 0.18 -2.93 -13.46
N GLN A 45 -0.18 -3.61 -12.37
CA GLN A 45 0.79 -4.09 -11.38
C GLN A 45 1.82 -5.02 -12.01
N ALA A 46 1.38 -6.03 -12.77
CA ALA A 46 2.24 -7.02 -13.41
C ALA A 46 3.19 -6.39 -14.44
N SER A 47 2.80 -5.27 -15.07
CA SER A 47 3.66 -4.54 -16.00
C SER A 47 4.84 -3.82 -15.34
N GLN A 48 4.84 -3.69 -14.00
CA GLN A 48 5.85 -2.97 -13.20
C GLN A 48 6.03 -1.49 -13.58
N LYS A 49 5.03 -0.88 -14.23
CA LYS A 49 5.05 0.54 -14.62
C LYS A 49 4.61 1.51 -13.52
N HIS A 50 4.19 0.99 -12.36
CA HIS A 50 3.70 1.78 -11.25
C HIS A 50 4.85 2.22 -10.33
N PHE A 51 4.79 3.46 -9.84
CA PHE A 51 5.65 3.96 -8.77
C PHE A 51 4.81 4.28 -7.52
N GLY A 52 4.82 3.36 -6.55
CA GLY A 52 4.06 3.50 -5.31
C GLY A 52 2.90 2.52 -5.22
N LYS A 53 1.76 2.97 -4.69
CA LYS A 53 0.59 2.11 -4.43
C LYS A 53 -0.45 2.21 -5.54
N ILE A 54 -1.00 1.07 -5.93
CA ILE A 54 -2.22 0.97 -6.74
C ILE A 54 -3.41 0.83 -5.78
N VAL A 55 -4.44 1.65 -5.96
CA VAL A 55 -5.61 1.72 -5.06
C VAL A 55 -6.87 1.33 -5.83
N LEU A 56 -7.82 0.68 -5.13
CA LEU A 56 -9.16 0.41 -5.63
C LEU A 56 -10.18 1.32 -4.97
N THR A 57 -11.11 1.89 -5.74
CA THR A 57 -12.30 2.57 -5.20
C THR A 57 -13.47 1.60 -5.14
N VAL A 58 -14.19 1.60 -4.02
CA VAL A 58 -15.36 0.76 -3.74
C VAL A 58 -16.65 1.54 -3.76
#